data_AF-A0A7X3MIR5-F1
#
_entry.id   AF-A0A7X3MIR5-F1
#
_cell.length_a   1.000
_cell.length_b   1.000
_cell.length_c   1.000
_cell.angle_alpha   90.00
_cell.angle_beta   90.00
_cell.angle_gamma   90.00
#
_symmetry.space_group_name_H-M   'P 1'
#
loop_
_entity.id
_entity.type
_entity.pdbx_description
1 polymer ?
#
loop_
_entity_poly.entity_id
_entity_poly.type
_entity_poly.pdbx_seq_one_letter_code
_entity_poly.pdbx_strand_id
1 'polypeptide(L)' 'MENMLIAEYSYEEDIQVKQEEAMQQGMILSGEIFRKVKENPKLTNRQISEEVGCSESDVRNVKKIFGI' A
#
# COMPACT_ATOMS: atom_id res chain seq x y z
N MET A 1 36.09 -1.87 20.50
CA MET A 1 34.77 -1.20 20.64
C MET A 1 34.27 -1.02 19.21
N GLU A 2 33.66 -2.06 18.63
CA GLU A 2 33.37 -2.10 17.17
C GLU A 2 32.03 -2.77 16.84
N ASN A 3 31.36 -3.38 17.83
CA ASN A 3 30.05 -4.02 17.65
C ASN A 3 28.87 -3.04 17.57
N MET A 4 29.03 -1.79 18.04
CA MET A 4 27.92 -0.83 18.13
C MET A 4 27.57 -0.24 16.76
N LEU A 5 28.58 0.04 15.92
CA LEU A 5 28.39 0.60 14.58
C LEU A 5 27.70 -0.39 13.62
N ILE A 6 28.02 -1.68 13.72
CA ILE A 6 27.43 -2.74 12.87
C ILE A 6 25.95 -2.94 13.22
N ALA A 7 25.60 -2.86 14.52
CA ALA A 7 24.22 -3.00 14.96
C ALA A 7 23.35 -1.83 14.44
N GLU A 8 23.81 -0.59 14.56
CA GLU A 8 23.05 0.59 14.09
C GLU A 8 22.82 0.55 12.57
N TYR A 9 23.84 0.21 11.79
CA TYR A 9 23.71 0.09 10.33
C TYR A 9 22.72 -1.03 9.93
N SER A 10 22.74 -2.16 10.63
CA SER A 10 21.80 -3.27 10.43
C SER A 10 20.35 -2.89 10.76
N TYR A 11 20.12 -2.07 11.80
CA TYR A 11 18.78 -1.58 12.13
C TYR A 11 18.26 -0.57 11.11
N GLU A 12 19.12 0.31 10.59
CA GLU A 12 18.75 1.28 9.56
C GLU A 12 18.39 0.58 8.23
N GLU A 13 19.18 -0.43 7.81
CA GLU A 13 18.87 -1.25 6.64
C GLU A 13 17.53 -1.98 6.79
N ASP A 14 17.26 -2.60 7.94
CA ASP A 14 15.98 -3.29 8.21
C ASP A 14 14.77 -2.36 8.13
N ILE A 15 14.91 -1.09 8.58
CA ILE A 15 13.85 -0.09 8.49
C ILE A 15 13.63 0.33 7.04
N GLN A 16 14.71 0.54 6.27
CA GLN A 16 14.63 0.92 4.86
C GLN A 16 13.96 -0.18 4.02
N VAL A 17 14.35 -1.45 4.22
CA VAL A 17 13.74 -2.60 3.54
C VAL A 17 12.24 -2.68 3.85
N LYS A 18 11.84 -2.53 5.12
CA LYS A 18 10.42 -2.54 5.49
C LYS A 18 9.62 -1.37 4.89
N GLN A 19 10.23 -0.20 4.72
CA GLN A 19 9.59 0.93 4.04
C GLN A 19 9.42 0.66 2.54
N GLU A 20 10.43 0.08 1.90
CA GLU A 20 10.37 -0.27 0.48
C GLU A 20 9.32 -1.37 0.22
N GLU A 21 9.25 -2.39 1.07
CA GLU A 21 8.21 -3.42 1.03
C GLU A 21 6.81 -2.81 1.22
N ALA A 22 6.63 -1.91 2.20
CA ALA A 22 5.36 -1.22 2.41
C ALA A 22 4.96 -0.35 1.21
N MET A 23 5.93 0.30 0.55
CA MET A 23 5.70 1.10 -0.66
C MET A 23 5.29 0.22 -1.84
N GLN A 24 5.97 -0.91 -2.07
CA GLN A 24 5.61 -1.87 -3.11
C GLN A 24 4.22 -2.46 -2.86
N GLN A 25 3.92 -2.87 -1.63
CA GLN A 25 2.59 -3.37 -1.27
C GLN A 25 1.50 -2.31 -1.47
N GLY A 26 1.76 -1.06 -1.10
CA GLY A 26 0.85 0.06 -1.35
C GLY A 26 0.59 0.32 -2.84
N MET A 27 1.63 0.19 -3.69
CA MET A 27 1.49 0.29 -5.14
C MET A 27 0.60 -0.83 -5.70
N ILE A 28 0.82 -2.08 -5.28
CA ILE A 28 0.01 -3.23 -5.70
C ILE A 28 -1.45 -3.01 -5.31
N LEU A 29 -1.71 -2.66 -4.04
CA LEU A 29 -3.05 -2.41 -3.53
C LEU A 29 -3.78 -1.31 -4.32
N SER A 30 -3.08 -0.20 -4.60
CA SER A 30 -3.64 0.91 -5.36
C SER A 30 -3.99 0.52 -6.80
N GLY A 31 -3.17 -0.33 -7.43
CA GLY A 31 -3.42 -0.86 -8.77
C GLY A 31 -4.63 -1.79 -8.82
N GLU A 32 -4.81 -2.65 -7.81
CA GLU A 32 -5.97 -3.54 -7.73
C GLU A 32 -7.28 -2.78 -7.55
N ILE A 33 -7.29 -1.78 -6.66
CA ILE A 33 -8.44 -0.90 -6.46
C ILE A 33 -8.77 -0.15 -7.77
N PHE A 34 -7.76 0.43 -8.44
CA PHE A 34 -7.96 1.15 -9.70
C PHE A 34 -8.57 0.24 -10.77
N ARG A 35 -8.03 -0.97 -10.93
CA ARG A 35 -8.55 -1.98 -11.87
C ARG A 35 -10.02 -2.29 -11.59
N LYS A 36 -10.39 -2.55 -10.33
CA LYS A 36 -11.79 -2.85 -9.94
C LYS A 36 -12.74 -1.69 -10.22
N VAL A 37 -12.33 -0.47 -9.92
CA VAL A 37 -13.13 0.74 -10.23
C VAL A 37 -13.32 0.89 -11.74
N LYS A 38 -12.30 0.59 -12.56
CA LYS A 38 -12.40 0.65 -14.03
C LYS A 38 -13.25 -0.47 -14.62
N GLU A 39 -13.13 -1.69 -14.10
CA GLU A 39 -13.92 -2.85 -14.55
C GLU A 39 -15.41 -2.67 -14.27
N ASN A 40 -15.77 -2.13 -13.10
CA ASN A 40 -17.15 -1.87 -12.75
C ASN A 40 -17.31 -0.57 -11.94
N PRO A 41 -17.55 0.56 -12.61
CA PRO A 41 -17.69 1.87 -11.97
C PRO A 41 -18.87 2.00 -11.01
N LYS A 42 -19.81 1.03 -11.03
CA LYS A 42 -20.98 1.02 -10.14
C LYS A 42 -20.69 0.37 -8.79
N LEU A 43 -19.52 -0.27 -8.62
CA LEU A 43 -19.16 -0.87 -7.34
C LEU A 43 -19.02 0.20 -6.26
N THR A 44 -19.63 -0.08 -5.12
CA THR A 44 -19.49 0.76 -3.93
C THR A 44 -18.11 0.59 -3.32
N ASN A 45 -17.66 1.58 -2.55
CA ASN A 45 -16.35 1.49 -1.87
C ASN A 45 -16.27 0.26 -0.95
N ARG A 46 -17.38 -0.11 -0.30
CA ARG A 46 -17.49 -1.31 0.53
C ARG A 46 -17.23 -2.59 -0.26
N GLN A 47 -17.86 -2.75 -1.42
CA GLN A 47 -17.69 -3.95 -2.24
C GLN A 47 -16.25 -4.09 -2.73
N ILE A 48 -15.64 -2.97 -3.14
CA ILE A 48 -14.24 -2.96 -3.57
C ILE A 48 -13.32 -3.30 -2.40
N SER A 49 -13.57 -2.74 -1.21
CA SER A 49 -12.75 -3.01 -0.03
C SER A 49 -12.87 -4.46 0.44
N GLU A 50 -14.07 -5.04 0.38
CA GLU A 50 -14.31 -6.45 0.70
C GLU A 50 -13.64 -7.40 -0.31
N GLU A 51 -13.70 -7.11 -1.61
CA GLU A 51 -13.05 -7.94 -2.64
C GLU A 51 -11.52 -7.86 -2.60
N VAL A 52 -10.97 -6.67 -2.34
CA VAL A 52 -9.52 -6.43 -2.33
C VAL A 52 -8.91 -6.76 -0.96
N GLY A 53 -9.72 -6.84 0.09
CA GLY A 53 -9.26 -7.07 1.47
C GLY A 53 -8.60 -5.84 2.10
N CYS A 54 -9.08 -4.65 1.77
CA CYS A 54 -8.60 -3.37 2.31
C CYS A 54 -9.70 -2.61 3.04
N SER A 55 -9.42 -1.38 3.48
CA SER A 55 -10.43 -0.52 4.11
C SER A 55 -11.16 0.34 3.06
N GLU A 56 -12.39 0.75 3.37
CA GLU A 56 -13.11 1.73 2.54
C GLU A 56 -12.36 3.08 2.43
N SER A 57 -11.48 3.38 3.39
CA SER A 57 -10.62 4.57 3.37
C SER A 57 -9.54 4.47 2.30
N ASP A 58 -8.93 3.29 2.14
CA ASP A 58 -7.91 3.05 1.11
C ASP A 58 -8.51 3.21 -0.28
N VAL A 59 -9.70 2.65 -0.50
CA VAL A 59 -10.44 2.82 -1.75
C VAL A 59 -10.70 4.30 -2.06
N ARG A 60 -11.10 5.09 -1.06
CA ARG A 60 -11.38 6.51 -1.21
C ARG A 60 -10.11 7.32 -1.52
N ASN A 61 -9.00 6.99 -0.86
CA ASN A 61 -7.71 7.62 -1.11
C ASN A 61 -7.21 7.33 -2.52
N VAL A 62 -7.29 6.08 -2.97
CA VAL A 62 -6.90 5.70 -4.34
C VAL A 62 -7.77 6.42 -5.36
N LYS A 63 -9.10 6.45 -5.18
CA LYS A 63 -9.99 7.23 -6.06
C LYS A 63 -9.57 8.70 -6.17
N LYS A 64 -9.20 9.31 -5.04
CA LYS A 64 -8.68 10.69 -5.00
C LYS A 64 -7.34 10.86 -5.71
N ILE A 65 -6.40 9.92 -5.53
CA ILE A 65 -5.07 9.94 -6.17
C ILE A 65 -5.20 9.84 -7.70
N PHE A 66 -6.10 8.97 -8.17
CA PHE A 66 -6.30 8.73 -9.61
C PHE A 66 -7.38 9.62 -10.25
N GLY A 67 -8.08 10.45 -9.46
CA GLY A 67 -9.13 11.35 -9.95
C GLY A 67 -10.35 10.65 -10.55
N ILE A 68 -10.74 9.50 -9.98
CA ILE A 68 -11.86 8.66 -10.45
C ILE A 68 -13.02 8.58 -9.45
#